data_AF-A0A9E0V2I1-F1
#
_entry.id   AF-A0A9E0V2I1-F1
#
_cell.length_a   1.000
_cell.length_b   1.000
_cell.length_c   1.000
_cell.angle_alpha   90.00
_cell.angle_beta   90.00
_cell.angle_gamma   90.00
#
_symmetry.space_group_name_H-M   'P 1'
#
loop_
_entity.id
_entity.type
_entity.pdbx_description
1 polymer ?
#
loop_
_entity_poly.entity_id
_entity_poly.type
_entity_poly.pdbx_seq_one_letter_code
_entity_poly.pdbx_strand_id
1 'polypeptide(L)' 'MHGAMRNPVAGRGMRNRDWWPEQLNLSILHQHQPVSSPMDPDFNYREAFLQLDLKAVKADLTKLMTDSQDWWP' A
#
# COMPACT_ATOMS: atom_id res chain seq x y z
N MET A 1 -7.32 -21.86 25.60
CA MET A 1 -7.75 -22.17 24.22
C MET A 1 -7.14 -21.13 23.27
N HIS A 2 -6.13 -21.50 22.49
CA HIS A 2 -5.50 -20.62 21.50
C HIS A 2 -6.06 -20.92 20.11
N GLY A 3 -7.10 -20.18 19.69
CA GLY A 3 -7.67 -20.23 18.34
C GLY A 3 -7.26 -19.03 17.47
N ALA A 4 -6.36 -18.17 17.95
CA ALA A 4 -5.86 -17.05 17.17
C ALA A 4 -4.78 -17.55 16.21
N MET A 5 -5.04 -17.45 14.91
CA MET A 5 -4.03 -17.59 13.85
C MET A 5 -2.96 -16.51 14.01
N ARG A 6 -2.01 -16.74 14.91
CA ARG A 6 -0.79 -15.94 15.03
C ARG A 6 0.15 -16.38 13.92
N ASN A 7 0.24 -15.53 12.89
CA ASN A 7 1.09 -15.63 11.70
C ASN A 7 0.66 -16.65 10.63
N PRO A 8 -0.12 -16.22 9.61
CA PRO A 8 -0.13 -16.96 8.36
C PRO A 8 1.22 -16.73 7.67
N VAL A 9 2.03 -17.78 7.54
CA VAL A 9 3.02 -17.86 6.47
C VAL A 9 2.28 -17.50 5.18
N ALA A 10 2.70 -16.41 4.53
CA ALA A 10 1.95 -15.72 3.48
C ALA A 10 1.10 -16.65 2.60
N GLY A 11 -0.24 -16.55 2.76
CA GLY A 11 -1.21 -16.81 1.70
C GLY A 11 -1.52 -18.24 1.27
N ARG A 12 -0.93 -19.30 1.84
CA ARG A 12 -1.10 -20.69 1.34
C ARG A 12 -2.04 -21.58 2.16
N GLY A 13 -3.20 -21.07 2.56
CA GLY A 13 -4.29 -21.88 3.14
C GLY A 13 -5.53 -21.79 2.27
N MET A 14 -6.27 -22.89 2.14
CA MET A 14 -7.59 -22.90 1.48
C MET A 14 -8.49 -21.84 2.11
N ARG A 15 -9.10 -21.01 1.27
CA ARG A 15 -10.00 -19.91 1.64
C ARG A 15 -11.43 -20.24 1.19
N ASN A 16 -12.40 -19.48 1.69
CA ASN A 16 -13.81 -19.66 1.31
C ASN A 16 -14.04 -19.61 -0.22
N ARG A 17 -13.28 -18.76 -0.94
CA ARG A 17 -13.34 -18.67 -2.40
C ARG A 17 -12.87 -19.95 -3.11
N ASP A 18 -12.00 -20.73 -2.49
CA ASP A 18 -11.53 -22.00 -3.06
C ASP A 18 -12.63 -23.09 -2.96
N TRP A 19 -13.51 -22.98 -1.96
CA TRP A 19 -14.66 -23.87 -1.78
C TRP A 19 -15.91 -23.44 -2.54
N TRP A 20 -16.13 -22.13 -2.69
CA TRP A 20 -17.24 -21.55 -3.44
C TRP A 20 -16.74 -20.51 -4.45
N PRO A 21 -16.28 -20.96 -5.64
CA PRO A 21 -15.69 -20.06 -6.64
C PRO A 21 -16.66 -18.98 -7.15
N GLU A 22 -17.96 -19.30 -7.25
CA GLU A 22 -19.01 -18.41 -7.76
C GLU A 22 -19.70 -17.56 -6.67
N GLN A 23 -19.17 -17.54 -5.44
CA GLN A 23 -19.73 -16.74 -4.36
C GLN A 23 -19.58 -15.24 -4.66
N LEU A 24 -20.64 -14.46 -4.39
CA LEU A 24 -20.60 -13.00 -4.52
C LEU A 24 -19.46 -12.40 -3.67
N ASN A 25 -18.56 -11.67 -4.33
CA ASN A 25 -17.43 -11.06 -3.67
C ASN A 25 -17.79 -9.72 -3.00
N LEU A 26 -18.11 -9.75 -1.71
CA LEU A 26 -18.33 -8.55 -0.91
C LEU A 26 -17.04 -7.84 -0.51
N SER A 27 -15.87 -8.45 -0.76
CA SER A 27 -14.58 -7.88 -0.32
C SER A 27 -14.24 -6.55 -0.98
N ILE A 28 -14.90 -6.25 -2.11
CA ILE A 28 -14.72 -5.01 -2.85
C ILE A 28 -15.30 -3.79 -2.12
N LEU A 29 -16.30 -4.01 -1.26
CA LEU A 29 -17.05 -2.93 -0.62
C LEU A 29 -16.33 -2.33 0.60
N HIS A 30 -15.24 -2.96 1.04
CA HIS A 30 -14.45 -2.52 2.19
C HIS A 30 -12.95 -2.43 1.83
N GLN A 31 -12.65 -2.13 0.57
CA GLN A 31 -11.30 -1.76 0.17
C GLN A 31 -10.93 -0.39 0.77
N HIS A 32 -9.64 -0.20 1.06
CA HIS A 32 -9.06 1.08 1.50
C HIS A 32 -9.71 1.70 2.76
N GLN A 33 -10.13 0.89 3.73
CA GLN A 33 -10.65 1.42 5.00
C GLN A 33 -9.59 2.25 5.74
N PRO A 34 -9.97 3.27 6.53
CA PRO A 34 -9.02 4.11 7.27
C PRO A 34 -8.04 3.34 8.16
N VAL A 35 -8.48 2.22 8.75
CA VAL A 35 -7.62 1.34 9.57
C VAL A 35 -6.43 0.74 8.80
N SER A 36 -6.53 0.65 7.47
CA SER A 36 -5.46 0.17 6.59
C SER A 36 -4.54 1.29 6.10
N SER A 37 -4.94 2.55 6.30
CA SER A 37 -4.11 3.71 5.96
C SER A 37 -3.10 3.97 7.08
N PRO A 38 -1.80 4.15 6.77
CA PRO A 38 -0.81 4.57 7.75
C PRO A 38 -0.84 6.09 8.02
N MET A 39 -1.61 6.85 7.24
CA MET A 39 -1.71 8.30 7.38
C MET A 39 -2.67 8.68 8.51
N ASP A 40 -2.44 9.87 9.09
CA ASP A 40 -3.35 10.44 10.08
C ASP A 40 -4.77 10.62 9.51
N PRO A 41 -5.82 10.50 10.35
CA PRO A 41 -7.21 10.62 9.91
C PRO A 41 -7.53 11.93 9.18
N ASP A 42 -6.84 13.01 9.55
CA ASP A 42 -7.05 14.35 9.01
C ASP A 42 -6.05 14.70 7.88
N PHE A 43 -5.22 13.75 7.44
CA PHE A 43 -4.21 14.01 6.42
C PHE A 43 -4.85 14.27 5.04
N ASN A 44 -4.53 15.44 4.45
CA ASN A 44 -4.97 15.81 3.11
C ASN A 44 -3.79 15.88 2.14
N TYR A 45 -3.65 14.85 1.29
CA TYR A 45 -2.58 14.79 0.28
C TYR A 45 -2.60 15.97 -0.69
N ARG A 46 -3.79 16.47 -1.06
CA ARG A 46 -3.90 17.60 -2.00
C ARG A 46 -3.27 18.85 -1.40
N GLU A 47 -3.57 19.15 -0.14
CA GLU A 47 -3.02 20.32 0.55
C GLU A 47 -1.51 20.17 0.76
N ALA A 48 -1.05 19.00 1.20
CA ALA A 48 0.37 18.72 1.35
C ALA A 48 1.13 18.86 0.01
N PHE A 49 0.55 18.37 -1.09
CA PHE A 49 1.15 18.49 -2.41
C PHE A 49 1.24 19.93 -2.92
N LEU A 50 0.26 20.78 -2.59
CA LEU A 50 0.30 22.19 -2.97
C LEU A 50 1.43 22.97 -2.27
N GLN A 51 1.88 22.49 -1.10
CA GLN A 51 3.01 23.07 -0.37
C GLN A 51 4.37 22.56 -0.85
N LEU A 52 4.40 21.55 -1.73
CA LEU A 52 5.62 20.93 -2.22
C LEU A 52 6.38 21.84 -3.20
N ASP A 53 7.69 22.00 -2.99
CA ASP A 53 8.55 22.66 -3.98
C ASP A 53 8.79 21.75 -5.19
N LEU A 54 7.91 21.88 -6.18
CA LEU A 54 8.01 21.12 -7.42
C LEU A 54 9.26 21.43 -8.25
N LYS A 55 9.92 22.58 -8.05
CA LYS A 55 11.17 22.89 -8.76
C LYS A 55 12.32 22.09 -8.16
N ALA A 56 12.41 22.06 -6.83
CA ALA A 56 13.40 21.23 -6.13
C ALA A 56 13.23 19.75 -6.50
N VAL A 57 12.01 19.21 -6.41
CA VAL A 57 11.74 17.80 -6.75
C VAL A 57 12.16 17.45 -8.18
N LYS A 58 11.87 18.30 -9.16
CA LYS A 58 12.28 18.06 -10.56
C LYS A 58 13.79 18.10 -10.76
N ALA A 59 14.47 19.01 -10.06
CA ALA A 59 15.92 19.09 -10.10
C ALA A 59 16.56 17.84 -9.48
N ASP A 60 16.07 17.39 -8.33
CA ASP A 60 16.53 16.17 -7.65
C ASP A 60 16.30 14.93 -8.52
N LEU A 61 15.14 14.82 -9.18
CA LEU A 61 14.87 13.74 -10.12
C LEU A 61 15.83 13.75 -11.31
N THR A 62 16.17 14.94 -11.83
CA THR A 62 17.13 15.07 -12.95
C THR A 62 18.53 14.64 -12.52
N LYS A 63 18.95 15.03 -11.30
CA LYS A 63 20.21 14.59 -10.72
C LYS A 63 20.25 13.07 -10.54
N LEU A 64 19.17 12.48 -10.02
CA LEU A 64 19.04 11.04 -9.81
C LEU A 64 19.26 10.22 -11.08
N MET A 65 18.86 10.74 -12.25
CA MET A 65 19.08 10.03 -13.53
C MET A 65 20.57 9.78 -13.85
N THR A 66 21.48 10.52 -13.21
CA THR A 66 22.93 10.40 -13.40
C THR A 66 23.67 9.95 -12.14
N ASP A 67 22.94 9.70 -11.06
CA ASP A 67 23.47 9.30 -9.76
C ASP A 67 23.31 7.79 -9.57
N SER A 68 24.10 7.02 -10.33
CA SER A 68 24.06 5.54 -10.31
C SER A 68 24.37 5.02 -8.91
N GLN A 69 23.64 3.96 -8.52
CA GLN A 69 23.76 3.35 -7.20
C GLN A 69 24.42 1.99 -7.34
N ASP A 70 25.43 1.69 -6.55
CA ASP A 70 26.22 0.45 -6.69
C ASP A 70 25.39 -0.85 -6.60
N TRP A 71 24.25 -0.81 -5.90
CA TRP A 71 23.34 -1.94 -5.79
C TRP A 71 22.47 -2.16 -7.03
N TRP A 72 22.35 -1.15 -7.90
CA TRP A 72 21.69 -1.22 -9.20
C TRP A 72 22.33 -0.24 -10.19
N PRO A 73 23.47 -0.63 -10.81
CA PRO A 73 24.22 0.24 -11.72
C PRO A 73 23.46 0.65 -12.98
#